data_AF-A0A511R522-F1
#
_entry.id   AF-A0A511R522-F1
#
_cell.length_a   1.000
_cell.length_b   1.000
_cell.length_c   1.000
_cell.angle_alpha   90.00
_cell.angle_beta   90.00
_cell.angle_gamma   90.00
#
_symmetry.space_group_name_H-M   'P 1'
#
loop_
_entity.id
_entity.type
_entity.pdbx_description
1 polymer ?
#
loop_
_entity_poly.entity_id
_entity_poly.type
_entity_poly.pdbx_seq_one_letter_code
_entity_poly.pdbx_strand_id
1 'polypeptide(L)' 'MPQLFNADTGALIGEISDAQLEFLVSQMEEEHALDQDYYLNADLLETWHEQGADPALLEMLQKAMAGKEDLSVRWSR' A
#
# COMPACT_ATOMS: atom_id res chain seq x y z
N MET A 1 -3.22 -14.69 -4.61
CA MET A 1 -2.51 -13.44 -4.92
C MET A 1 -2.47 -12.65 -3.62
N PRO A 2 -1.45 -11.84 -3.35
CA PRO A 2 -1.41 -11.06 -2.12
C PRO A 2 -2.64 -10.12 -2.00
N GLN A 3 -3.13 -9.93 -0.79
CA GLN A 3 -4.27 -9.09 -0.47
C GLN A 3 -3.85 -7.97 0.46
N LEU A 4 -4.34 -6.75 0.19
CA LEU A 4 -4.18 -5.60 1.07
C LEU A 4 -5.41 -5.41 1.94
N PHE A 5 -5.17 -5.10 3.19
CA PHE A 5 -6.15 -4.78 4.21
C PHE A 5 -5.82 -3.44 4.83
N ASN A 6 -6.84 -2.71 5.26
CA ASN A 6 -6.65 -1.57 6.13
C ASN A 6 -6.30 -2.10 7.52
N ALA A 7 -5.13 -1.74 8.05
CA ALA A 7 -4.63 -2.28 9.32
C ALA A 7 -5.45 -1.81 10.53
N ASP A 8 -6.05 -0.61 10.47
CA ASP A 8 -6.86 -0.05 11.55
C ASP A 8 -8.24 -0.71 11.68
N THR A 9 -8.83 -1.10 10.55
CA THR A 9 -10.22 -1.59 10.48
C THR A 9 -10.33 -3.07 10.13
N GLY A 10 -9.27 -3.67 9.61
CA GLY A 10 -9.26 -5.02 9.06
C GLY A 10 -10.03 -5.16 7.74
N ALA A 11 -10.51 -4.06 7.15
CA ALA A 11 -11.27 -4.10 5.91
C ALA A 11 -10.38 -4.48 4.72
N LEU A 12 -10.85 -5.39 3.87
CA LEU A 12 -10.18 -5.72 2.61
C LEU A 12 -10.17 -4.49 1.70
N ILE A 13 -8.98 -4.07 1.30
CA ILE A 13 -8.77 -3.00 0.32
C ILE A 13 -8.86 -3.58 -1.10
N GLY A 14 -8.17 -4.70 -1.33
CA GLY A 14 -8.17 -5.37 -2.63
C GLY A 14 -7.07 -6.41 -2.78
N GLU A 15 -7.08 -7.11 -3.92
CA GLU A 15 -6.00 -8.00 -4.34
C GLU A 15 -4.95 -7.21 -5.13
N ILE A 16 -3.69 -7.47 -4.86
CA ILE A 16 -2.55 -6.92 -5.61
C ILE A 16 -1.75 -8.04 -6.28
N SER A 17 -1.02 -7.68 -7.33
CA SER A 17 -0.06 -8.58 -7.96
C SER A 17 1.21 -8.70 -7.13
N ASP A 18 1.98 -9.79 -7.34
CA ASP A 18 3.30 -9.93 -6.69
C ASP A 18 4.24 -8.77 -7.05
N ALA A 19 4.18 -8.21 -8.27
CA ALA A 19 4.98 -7.04 -8.67
C ALA A 19 4.60 -5.76 -7.91
N GLN A 20 3.32 -5.53 -7.65
CA GLN A 20 2.85 -4.41 -6.82
C GLN A 20 3.27 -4.59 -5.36
N LEU A 21 3.29 -5.82 -4.86
CA LEU A 21 3.81 -6.13 -3.52
C LEU A 21 5.31 -5.88 -3.44
N GLU A 22 6.10 -6.34 -4.43
CA GLU A 22 7.55 -6.08 -4.50
C GLU A 22 7.85 -4.58 -4.54
N PHE A 23 7.05 -3.80 -5.28
CA PHE A 23 7.15 -2.35 -5.27
C PHE A 23 6.90 -1.74 -3.88
N LEU A 24 5.80 -2.13 -3.22
CA LEU A 24 5.47 -1.67 -1.87
C LEU A 24 6.60 -1.97 -0.89
N VAL A 25 7.06 -3.21 -0.86
CA VAL A 25 8.17 -3.67 -0.01
C VAL A 25 9.46 -2.87 -0.30
N SER A 26 9.77 -2.65 -1.59
CA SER A 26 10.97 -1.90 -1.99
C SER A 26 10.92 -0.43 -1.59
N GLN A 27 9.74 0.19 -1.51
CA GLN A 27 9.58 1.60 -1.15
C GLN A 27 9.62 1.82 0.36
N MET A 28 9.34 0.80 1.17
CA MET A 28 9.28 0.91 2.62
C MET A 28 10.62 0.70 3.32
N GLU A 29 11.72 0.56 2.55
CA GLU A 29 13.09 0.32 3.04
C GLU A 29 13.09 -0.59 4.29
N GLU A 30 12.49 -1.79 4.18
CA GLU A 30 12.20 -2.65 5.32
C GLU A 30 13.42 -2.83 6.23
N GLU A 31 13.39 -2.23 7.44
CA GLU A 31 14.37 -2.53 8.48
C GLU A 31 14.26 -3.99 8.96
N HIS A 32 13.10 -4.62 8.77
CA HIS A 32 12.82 -6.02 9.11
C HIS A 32 11.89 -6.70 8.09
N ALA A 33 12.39 -7.76 7.44
CA ALA A 33 11.68 -8.57 6.41
C ALA A 33 10.42 -9.35 6.89
N LEU A 34 9.92 -9.06 8.10
CA LEU A 34 8.75 -9.70 8.69
C LEU A 34 7.59 -8.72 8.92
N ASP A 35 7.83 -7.42 8.81
CA ASP A 35 6.76 -6.43 8.96
C ASP A 35 5.88 -6.41 7.71
N GLN A 36 4.60 -6.69 7.93
CA GLN A 36 3.60 -6.73 6.85
C GLN A 36 2.68 -5.50 6.88
N ASP A 37 2.88 -4.63 7.87
CA ASP A 37 2.08 -3.46 8.16
C ASP A 37 2.89 -2.20 7.78
N TYR A 38 2.34 -1.37 6.89
CA TYR A 38 2.99 -0.17 6.39
C TYR A 38 2.10 1.05 6.63
N TYR A 39 2.72 2.16 7.03
CA TYR A 39 2.05 3.44 7.16
C TYR A 39 2.22 4.26 5.88
N LEU A 40 1.11 4.65 5.26
CA LEU A 40 1.07 5.44 4.05
C LEU A 40 0.45 6.82 4.33
N ASN A 41 0.88 7.82 3.56
CA ASN A 41 0.26 9.13 3.55
C ASN A 41 0.06 9.63 2.10
N ALA A 42 -0.69 10.71 1.95
CA ALA A 42 -1.00 11.27 0.63
C ALA A 42 0.26 11.71 -0.15
N ASP A 43 1.22 12.37 0.51
CA ASP A 43 2.48 12.81 -0.10
C ASP A 43 3.31 11.63 -0.67
N LEU A 44 3.32 10.50 0.03
CA LEU A 44 4.00 9.28 -0.43
C LEU A 44 3.34 8.70 -1.68
N LEU A 45 2.00 8.71 -1.77
CA LEU A 45 1.31 8.26 -2.98
C LEU A 45 1.60 9.17 -4.17
N GLU A 46 1.67 10.49 -3.96
CA GLU A 46 2.07 11.44 -5.00
C GLU A 46 3.51 11.17 -5.47
N THR A 47 4.41 10.96 -4.53
CA THR A 47 5.81 10.59 -4.80
C THR A 47 5.90 9.31 -5.63
N TRP A 48 5.12 8.28 -5.29
CA TRP A 48 5.07 7.02 -6.05
C TRP A 48 4.48 7.18 -7.44
N HIS A 49 3.48 8.04 -7.59
CA HIS A 49 2.93 8.41 -8.89
C HIS A 49 4.02 9.03 -9.79
N GLU A 50 4.83 9.96 -9.27
CA GLU A 50 5.93 10.56 -10.01
C GLU A 50 7.05 9.57 -10.36
N GLN A 51 7.28 8.56 -9.50
CA GLN A 51 8.23 7.47 -9.74
C GLN A 51 7.73 6.43 -10.77
N GLY A 52 6.49 6.55 -11.25
CA GLY A 52 5.91 5.63 -12.23
C GLY A 52 5.38 4.33 -11.60
N ALA A 53 4.92 4.40 -10.35
CA ALA A 53 4.21 3.28 -9.72
C ALA A 53 2.96 2.88 -10.51
N ASP A 54 2.53 1.64 -10.31
CA ASP A 54 1.36 1.12 -11.01
C ASP A 54 0.09 1.93 -10.67
N PRO A 55 -0.61 2.51 -11.66
CA PRO A 55 -1.73 3.39 -11.41
C PRO A 55 -2.92 2.67 -10.76
N ALA A 56 -3.11 1.37 -11.00
CA ALA A 56 -4.19 0.61 -10.37
C ALA A 56 -3.94 0.40 -8.88
N LEU A 57 -2.68 0.23 -8.47
CA LEU A 57 -2.30 0.22 -7.06
C LEU A 57 -2.57 1.58 -6.40
N LEU A 58 -2.15 2.67 -7.03
CA LEU A 58 -2.35 4.02 -6.50
C LEU A 58 -3.83 4.37 -6.36
N GLU A 59 -4.64 4.10 -7.39
CA GLU A 59 -6.09 4.31 -7.33
C GLU A 59 -6.75 3.50 -6.21
N MET A 60 -6.29 2.27 -5.97
CA MET A 60 -6.80 1.41 -4.90
C MET A 60 -6.48 2.00 -3.52
N LEU A 61 -5.23 2.40 -3.29
CA LEU A 61 -4.79 3.01 -2.04
C LEU A 61 -5.49 4.35 -1.78
N GLN A 62 -5.63 5.18 -2.82
CA GLN A 62 -6.34 6.46 -2.75
C GLN A 62 -7.83 6.27 -2.42
N LYS A 63 -8.49 5.25 -2.98
CA LYS A 63 -9.87 4.88 -2.61
C LYS A 63 -9.95 4.40 -1.16
N ALA A 64 -8.97 3.62 -0.70
CA ALA A 64 -8.92 3.11 0.67
C ALA A 64 -8.69 4.22 1.72
N MET A 65 -7.94 5.27 1.35
CA MET A 65 -7.79 6.47 2.19
C MET A 65 -9.13 7.19 2.39
N ALA A 66 -10.08 7.07 1.46
CA ALA A 66 -11.42 7.67 1.56
C ALA A 66 -11.41 9.17 1.92
N GLY A 67 -10.41 9.91 1.42
CA GLY A 67 -10.22 11.33 1.70
C GLY A 67 -9.46 11.66 3.00
N LYS A 68 -8.87 10.67 3.68
CA LYS A 68 -7.92 10.86 4.78
C LYS A 68 -6.52 11.18 4.25
N GLU A 69 -5.71 11.80 5.11
CA GLU A 69 -4.30 12.14 4.82
C GLU A 69 -3.36 10.95 5.00
N ASP A 70 -3.80 9.96 5.78
CA ASP A 70 -3.04 8.77 6.16
C ASP A 70 -3.85 7.47 6.06
N LEU A 71 -3.12 6.36 5.90
CA LEU A 71 -3.67 5.02 5.82
C LEU A 71 -2.62 4.00 6.28
N SER A 72 -2.95 3.22 7.31
CA SER A 72 -2.18 2.03 7.65
C SER A 72 -2.69 0.85 6.82
N VAL A 73 -1.79 0.19 6.07
CA VAL A 73 -2.11 -1.00 5.27
C VAL A 73 -1.37 -2.21 5.80
N ARG A 74 -1.97 -3.37 5.62
CA ARG A 74 -1.36 -4.67 5.87
C ARG A 74 -1.50 -5.56 4.66
N TRP A 75 -0.46 -6.28 4.28
CA TRP A 75 -0.59 -7.33 3.26
C TRP A 75 -0.61 -8.74 3.87
N SER A 76 -1.31 -9.65 3.19
CA SER A 76 -1.32 -11.09 3.49
C SER A 76 -1.30 -11.90 2.20
N ARG A 77 -0.70 -13.09 2.23
CA ARG A 77 -0.68 -14.04 1.11
C ARG A 77 -1.50 -15.29 1.41
#